data_AF-A0A348TVN9-F1
#
_entry.id   AF-A0A348TVN9-F1
#
_cell.length_a   1.000
_cell.length_b   1.000
_cell.length_c   1.000
_cell.angle_alpha   90.00
_cell.angle_beta   90.00
_cell.angle_gamma   90.00
#
_symmetry.space_group_name_H-M   'P 1'
#
loop_
_entity.id
_entity.type
_entity.pdbx_description
1 polymer ?
#
loop_
_entity_poly.entity_id
_entity_poly.type
_entity_poly.pdbx_seq_one_letter_code
_entity_poly.pdbx_strand_id
1 'polypeptide(L)'
;NNRNKRREGKDVKASPVSEDVQSEYDLQKDLYDINFSASSNTAVYEETVLEKPVIGISCGDLNGIGMEVIISMLEDTRIAELCTPVVFASSKLASYHRNAIDKRDFQFNLCDTIEDIREDKNNLVLSWDDNVEITLGVPTDVSGAYALKSIDAAIEAAKGGKIHA
;
A
#
# COMPACT_ATOMS: atom_id res chain seq x y z
N ASN A 1 -10.29 -28.94 -85.77
CA ASN A 1 -10.57 -27.91 -84.75
C ASN A 1 -10.05 -28.38 -83.40
N ASN A 2 -8.91 -27.87 -82.94
CA ASN A 2 -8.52 -27.97 -81.53
C ASN A 2 -7.68 -26.72 -81.19
N ARG A 3 -8.33 -25.69 -80.64
CA ARG A 3 -7.69 -24.43 -80.22
C ARG A 3 -7.59 -24.45 -78.70
N ASN A 4 -6.43 -24.85 -78.19
CA ASN A 4 -5.99 -24.49 -76.84
C ASN A 4 -4.47 -24.63 -76.77
N LYS A 5 -3.77 -23.56 -77.15
CA LYS A 5 -2.34 -23.39 -76.87
C LYS A 5 -2.24 -22.36 -75.76
N ARG A 6 -2.15 -22.82 -74.50
CA ARG A 6 -1.85 -21.95 -73.35
C ARG A 6 -0.48 -21.33 -73.59
N ARG A 7 -0.37 -20.00 -73.48
CA ARG A 7 0.93 -19.32 -73.41
C ARG A 7 1.52 -19.58 -72.03
N GLU A 8 2.68 -20.24 -71.97
CA GLU A 8 3.47 -20.34 -70.74
C GLU A 8 3.86 -18.93 -70.29
N GLY A 9 3.68 -18.65 -69.00
CA GLY A 9 4.12 -17.40 -68.41
C GLY A 9 5.63 -17.26 -68.55
N LYS A 10 6.13 -16.06 -68.85
CA LYS A 10 7.56 -15.81 -68.82
C LYS A 10 8.05 -15.95 -67.38
N ASP A 11 8.99 -16.87 -67.15
CA ASP A 11 9.79 -16.89 -65.94
C ASP A 11 10.59 -15.58 -65.86
N VAL A 12 10.09 -14.63 -65.08
CA VAL A 12 10.87 -13.46 -64.67
C VAL A 12 11.88 -13.95 -63.64
N LYS A 13 13.11 -14.23 -64.09
CA LYS A 13 14.23 -14.46 -63.17
C LYS A 13 14.37 -13.21 -62.30
N ALA A 14 14.12 -13.35 -61.00
CA ALA A 14 14.38 -12.28 -60.05
C ALA A 14 15.85 -11.88 -60.18
N SER A 15 16.12 -10.59 -60.37
CA SER A 15 17.46 -10.04 -60.24
C SER A 15 17.98 -10.35 -58.83
N PRO A 16 19.29 -10.60 -58.65
CA PRO A 16 19.84 -10.75 -57.30
C PRO A 16 19.48 -9.50 -56.49
N VAL A 17 18.98 -9.71 -55.29
CA VAL A 17 18.72 -8.65 -54.32
C VAL A 17 20.06 -7.93 -54.06
N SER A 18 20.08 -6.60 -54.07
CA SER A 18 21.31 -5.86 -53.76
C SER A 18 21.76 -6.16 -52.34
N GLU A 19 23.07 -6.10 -52.09
CA GLU A 19 23.66 -6.39 -50.78
C GLU A 19 23.01 -5.54 -49.66
N ASP A 20 22.68 -4.29 -49.97
CA ASP A 20 21.99 -3.37 -49.05
C ASP A 20 20.60 -3.89 -48.64
N VAL A 21 19.81 -4.33 -49.62
CA VAL A 21 18.44 -4.82 -49.40
C VAL A 21 18.49 -6.18 -48.69
N GLN A 22 19.46 -7.02 -49.02
CA GLN A 22 19.68 -8.29 -48.32
C GLN A 22 19.99 -8.04 -46.83
N SER A 23 20.81 -7.02 -46.52
CA SER A 23 21.12 -6.65 -45.13
C SER A 23 19.90 -6.15 -44.35
N GLU A 24 19.00 -5.39 -44.99
CA GLU A 24 17.75 -4.95 -44.37
C GLU A 24 16.80 -6.12 -44.10
N TYR A 25 16.72 -7.10 -45.02
CA TYR A 25 15.92 -8.31 -44.82
C TYR A 25 16.47 -9.19 -43.70
N ASP A 26 17.80 -9.31 -43.60
CA ASP A 26 18.44 -10.08 -42.55
C ASP A 26 18.20 -9.43 -41.17
N LEU A 27 18.31 -8.09 -41.09
CA LEU A 27 17.95 -7.33 -39.88
C LEU A 27 16.47 -7.46 -39.49
N GLN A 28 15.55 -7.40 -40.46
CA GLN A 28 14.13 -7.63 -40.20
C GLN A 28 13.86 -9.05 -39.72
N LYS A 29 14.51 -10.05 -40.33
CA LYS A 29 14.36 -11.45 -39.94
C LYS A 29 14.84 -11.69 -38.52
N ASP A 30 15.99 -11.12 -38.14
CA ASP A 30 16.52 -11.21 -36.78
C ASP A 30 15.57 -10.57 -35.74
N LEU A 31 14.88 -9.48 -36.10
CA LEU A 31 13.86 -8.85 -35.25
C LEU A 31 12.59 -9.72 -35.10
N TYR A 32 12.18 -10.42 -36.16
CA TYR A 32 10.99 -11.29 -36.14
C TYR A 32 11.26 -12.67 -35.53
N ASP A 33 12.51 -13.16 -35.57
CA ASP A 33 12.94 -14.42 -34.94
C ASP A 33 13.25 -14.25 -33.44
N ILE A 34 13.01 -13.07 -32.85
CA ILE A 34 13.02 -12.88 -31.40
C ILE A 34 11.91 -13.74 -30.79
N ASN A 35 12.33 -14.87 -30.24
CA ASN A 35 11.44 -15.75 -29.51
C ASN A 35 11.07 -15.12 -28.16
N PHE A 36 9.99 -14.33 -28.12
CA PHE A 36 9.47 -13.69 -26.90
C PHE A 36 9.12 -14.70 -25.79
N SER A 37 8.93 -15.99 -26.16
CA SER A 37 8.74 -17.08 -25.20
C SER A 37 10.03 -17.64 -24.60
N ALA A 38 11.20 -17.33 -25.17
CA ALA A 38 12.50 -17.87 -24.76
C ALA A 38 13.47 -16.81 -24.21
N SER A 39 13.01 -15.56 -24.04
CA SER A 39 13.73 -14.57 -23.25
C SER A 39 13.67 -14.94 -21.76
N SER A 40 14.53 -15.87 -21.36
CA SER A 40 14.90 -16.09 -19.95
C SER A 40 15.76 -14.94 -19.38
N ASN A 41 16.04 -13.90 -20.19
CA ASN A 41 16.22 -12.54 -19.70
C ASN A 41 14.90 -11.78 -19.83
N THR A 42 13.88 -12.26 -19.13
CA THR A 42 12.87 -11.35 -18.61
C THR A 42 13.68 -10.41 -17.74
N ALA A 43 13.83 -9.15 -18.13
CA ALA A 43 14.13 -8.14 -17.11
C ALA A 43 13.11 -8.42 -16.02
N VAL A 44 13.58 -8.92 -14.88
CA VAL A 44 12.73 -9.19 -13.74
C VAL A 44 12.25 -7.80 -13.34
N TYR A 45 11.15 -7.38 -13.93
CA TYR A 45 10.24 -6.46 -13.29
C TYR A 45 9.77 -7.28 -12.10
N GLU A 46 10.54 -7.19 -11.02
CA GLU A 46 10.03 -7.46 -9.70
C GLU A 46 8.85 -6.51 -9.61
N GLU A 47 7.66 -7.06 -9.85
CA GLU A 47 6.42 -6.34 -9.67
C GLU A 47 6.54 -5.81 -8.26
N THR A 48 6.76 -4.51 -8.11
CA THR A 48 6.82 -3.89 -6.80
C THR A 48 5.40 -3.97 -6.29
N VAL A 49 5.07 -5.10 -5.66
CA VAL A 49 3.83 -5.28 -4.92
C VAL A 49 3.89 -4.16 -3.91
N LEU A 50 2.97 -3.20 -4.04
CA LEU A 50 2.88 -2.10 -3.11
C LEU A 50 2.49 -2.71 -1.77
N GLU A 51 3.50 -2.98 -0.94
CA GLU A 51 3.28 -3.54 0.39
C GLU A 51 2.55 -2.49 1.22
N LYS A 52 1.44 -2.91 1.82
CA LYS A 52 0.54 -2.03 2.53
C LYS A 52 1.27 -1.46 3.75
N PRO A 53 1.50 -0.15 3.84
CA PRO A 53 2.33 0.39 4.89
C PRO A 53 1.61 0.33 6.24
N VAL A 54 2.34 0.01 7.30
CA VAL A 54 1.86 0.13 8.68
C VAL A 54 2.12 1.56 9.15
N ILE A 55 1.07 2.27 9.56
CA ILE A 55 1.14 3.68 9.93
C ILE A 55 0.84 3.84 11.41
N GLY A 56 1.82 4.36 12.15
CA GLY A 56 1.67 4.66 13.57
C GLY A 56 0.99 6.00 13.80
N ILE A 57 0.01 6.02 14.70
CA ILE A 57 -0.78 7.21 15.02
C ILE A 57 -0.72 7.42 16.53
N SER A 58 -0.08 8.52 16.95
CA SER A 58 -0.15 8.95 18.35
C SER A 58 -1.50 9.61 18.64
N CYS A 59 -2.00 9.47 19.86
CA CYS A 59 -3.33 9.99 20.24
C CYS A 59 -3.35 11.51 20.46
N GLY A 60 -2.19 12.14 20.65
CA GLY A 60 -2.09 13.53 21.07
C GLY A 60 -2.56 13.74 22.51
N ASP A 61 -2.84 15.00 22.88
CA ASP A 61 -3.35 15.37 24.19
C ASP A 61 -4.70 14.68 24.49
N LEU A 62 -4.81 14.04 25.65
CA LEU A 62 -6.00 13.28 26.06
C LEU A 62 -7.28 14.12 26.16
N ASN A 63 -7.16 15.42 26.40
CA ASN A 63 -8.29 16.34 26.52
C ASN A 63 -8.51 17.13 25.22
N GLY A 64 -7.66 16.93 24.20
CA GLY A 64 -7.80 17.52 22.88
C GLY A 64 -8.77 16.76 21.98
N ILE A 65 -8.82 17.16 20.70
CA ILE A 65 -9.69 16.54 19.69
C ILE A 65 -9.01 15.40 18.92
N GLY A 66 -7.76 15.06 19.25
CA GLY A 66 -6.93 14.14 18.46
C GLY A 66 -7.59 12.79 18.25
N MET A 67 -8.07 12.18 19.34
CA MET A 67 -8.77 10.89 19.29
C MET A 67 -10.08 10.95 18.48
N GLU A 68 -10.81 12.06 18.49
CA GLU A 68 -12.06 12.22 17.75
C GLU A 68 -11.81 12.30 16.24
N VAL A 69 -10.75 13.02 15.86
CA VAL A 69 -10.28 13.09 14.47
C VAL A 69 -9.80 11.72 14.01
N ILE A 70 -9.04 11.00 14.83
CA ILE A 70 -8.58 9.63 14.54
C ILE A 70 -9.78 8.70 14.31
N ILE A 71 -10.76 8.69 15.23
CA ILE A 71 -11.96 7.85 15.08
C ILE A 71 -12.73 8.22 13.82
N SER A 72 -12.96 9.51 13.57
CA SER A 72 -13.70 9.98 12.40
C SER A 72 -13.00 9.66 11.08
N MET A 73 -11.67 9.70 11.06
CA MET A 73 -10.85 9.31 9.91
C MET A 73 -10.92 7.80 9.66
N LEU A 74 -10.77 7.00 10.72
CA LEU A 74 -10.70 5.54 10.62
C LEU A 74 -12.06 4.87 10.41
N GLU A 75 -13.16 5.60 10.59
CA GLU A 75 -14.50 5.14 10.22
C GLU A 75 -14.62 4.90 8.70
N ASP A 76 -13.82 5.62 7.91
CA ASP A 76 -13.72 5.38 6.47
C ASP A 76 -12.88 4.12 6.21
N THR A 77 -13.56 3.04 5.84
CA THR A 77 -12.94 1.73 5.61
C THR A 77 -11.87 1.74 4.52
N ARG A 78 -11.90 2.73 3.63
CA ARG A 78 -10.89 2.91 2.57
C ARG A 78 -9.51 3.21 3.15
N ILE A 79 -9.41 3.78 4.34
CA ILE A 79 -8.12 3.98 5.01
C ILE A 79 -7.47 2.64 5.30
N ALA A 80 -8.23 1.69 5.84
CA ALA A 80 -7.78 0.32 6.08
C ALA A 80 -7.62 -0.48 4.78
N GLU A 81 -7.90 0.06 3.59
CA GLU A 81 -7.49 -0.53 2.31
C GLU A 81 -6.12 0.01 1.87
N LEU A 82 -5.83 1.28 2.18
CA LEU A 82 -4.61 1.98 1.80
C LEU A 82 -3.42 1.69 2.73
N CYS A 83 -3.67 1.51 4.03
CA CYS A 83 -2.64 1.27 5.04
C CYS A 83 -3.16 0.44 6.20
N THR A 84 -2.26 -0.04 7.07
CA THR A 84 -2.59 -0.69 8.34
C THR A 84 -2.46 0.34 9.46
N PRO A 85 -3.56 1.00 9.88
CA PRO A 85 -3.50 2.02 10.91
C PRO A 85 -3.32 1.38 12.29
N VAL A 86 -2.37 1.93 13.06
CA VAL A 86 -2.04 1.51 14.42
C VAL A 86 -2.04 2.72 15.34
N VAL A 87 -3.06 2.83 16.19
CA VAL A 87 -3.17 3.90 17.18
C VAL A 87 -2.51 3.46 18.48
N PHE A 88 -1.67 4.29 19.07
CA PHE A 88 -1.03 4.04 20.37
C PHE A 88 -1.76 4.81 21.47
N ALA A 89 -2.62 4.16 22.24
CA ALA A 89 -3.35 4.81 23.34
C ALA A 89 -3.88 3.79 24.36
N SER A 90 -4.76 4.21 25.26
CA SER A 90 -5.55 3.30 26.09
C SER A 90 -6.96 3.08 25.52
N SER A 91 -7.52 1.90 25.80
CA SER A 91 -8.90 1.56 25.46
C SER A 91 -9.93 2.45 26.16
N LYS A 92 -9.61 2.93 27.38
CA LYS A 92 -10.44 3.86 28.17
C LYS A 92 -10.56 5.22 27.48
N LEU A 93 -9.44 5.78 27.01
CA LEU A 93 -9.43 7.03 26.25
C LEU A 93 -10.25 6.90 24.96
N ALA A 94 -9.96 5.86 24.17
CA ALA A 94 -10.67 5.61 22.91
C ALA A 94 -12.19 5.48 23.13
N SER A 95 -12.60 4.74 24.16
CA SER A 95 -14.02 4.57 24.51
C SER A 95 -14.67 5.88 24.95
N TYR A 96 -13.97 6.70 25.73
CA TYR A 96 -14.47 7.98 26.21
C TYR A 96 -14.78 8.93 25.04
N HIS A 97 -13.80 9.18 24.15
CA HIS A 97 -14.01 10.05 23.00
C HIS A 97 -15.04 9.50 22.02
N ARG A 98 -15.01 8.19 21.75
CA ARG A 98 -16.01 7.53 20.90
C ARG A 98 -17.44 7.81 21.38
N ASN A 99 -17.66 7.72 22.69
CA ASN A 99 -18.96 8.01 23.29
C ASN A 99 -19.31 9.51 23.23
N ALA A 100 -18.31 10.40 23.40
CA ALA A 100 -18.50 11.84 23.33
C ALA A 100 -18.97 12.33 21.95
N ILE A 101 -18.55 11.67 20.86
CA ILE A 101 -18.95 11.99 19.48
C ILE A 101 -20.06 11.06 18.92
N ASP A 102 -20.69 10.26 19.78
CA ASP A 102 -21.76 9.30 19.45
C ASP A 102 -21.42 8.29 18.32
N LYS A 103 -20.14 7.89 18.23
CA LYS A 103 -19.64 6.90 17.24
C LYS A 103 -19.65 5.48 17.79
N ARG A 104 -20.77 5.05 18.37
CA ARG A 104 -20.85 3.79 19.14
C ARG A 104 -20.59 2.53 18.30
N ASP A 105 -20.88 2.60 17.00
CA ASP A 105 -20.68 1.50 16.06
C ASP A 105 -19.20 1.29 15.71
N PHE A 106 -18.37 2.34 15.86
CA PHE A 106 -16.94 2.27 15.61
C PHE A 106 -16.24 1.46 16.71
N GLN A 107 -15.35 0.56 16.30
CA GLN A 107 -14.58 -0.28 17.21
C GLN A 107 -13.15 -0.45 16.70
N PHE A 108 -12.21 -0.33 17.62
CA PHE A 108 -10.82 -0.72 17.39
C PHE A 108 -10.64 -2.23 17.61
N ASN A 109 -9.71 -2.81 16.88
CA ASN A 109 -9.07 -4.08 17.23
C ASN A 109 -8.05 -3.81 18.33
N LEU A 110 -8.39 -4.17 19.57
CA LEU A 110 -7.50 -4.00 20.72
C LEU A 110 -6.34 -5.00 20.63
N CYS A 111 -5.12 -4.49 20.75
CA CYS A 111 -3.88 -5.26 20.64
C CYS A 111 -3.04 -5.00 21.91
N ASP A 112 -2.59 -6.06 22.58
CA ASP A 112 -1.69 -5.92 23.73
C ASP A 112 -0.30 -5.50 23.27
N THR A 113 0.17 -6.06 22.14
CA THR A 113 1.42 -5.65 21.50
C THR A 113 1.24 -5.36 20.02
N ILE A 114 2.28 -4.79 19.39
CA ILE A 114 2.25 -4.48 17.96
C ILE A 114 2.28 -5.72 17.06
N GLU A 115 2.65 -6.88 17.61
CA GLU A 115 2.62 -8.15 16.90
C GLU A 115 1.18 -8.67 16.67
N ASP A 116 0.21 -8.19 17.46
CA ASP A 116 -1.19 -8.63 17.40
C ASP A 116 -2.03 -7.85 16.37
N ILE A 117 -1.41 -6.88 15.67
CA ILE A 117 -2.12 -6.02 14.72
C ILE A 117 -2.65 -6.82 13.52
N ARG A 118 -3.74 -6.33 12.94
CA ARG A 118 -4.38 -6.92 11.77
C ARG A 118 -4.47 -5.90 10.64
N GLU A 119 -4.04 -6.29 9.46
CA GLU A 119 -4.00 -5.40 8.29
C GLU A 119 -5.38 -4.86 7.88
N ASP A 120 -6.45 -5.63 8.08
CA ASP A 120 -7.82 -5.27 7.67
C ASP A 120 -8.62 -4.55 8.76
N LYS A 121 -7.96 -4.09 9.83
CA LYS A 121 -8.60 -3.51 11.01
C LYS A 121 -7.98 -2.18 11.39
N ASN A 122 -8.77 -1.38 12.09
CA ASN A 122 -8.29 -0.24 12.85
C ASN A 122 -7.69 -0.75 14.17
N ASN A 123 -6.37 -0.75 14.29
CA ASN A 123 -5.70 -1.33 15.46
C ASN A 123 -5.49 -0.28 16.54
N LEU A 124 -5.65 -0.68 17.80
CA LEU A 124 -5.30 0.11 18.98
C LEU A 124 -4.35 -0.69 19.85
N VAL A 125 -3.08 -0.30 19.87
CA VAL A 125 -2.05 -0.90 20.73
C VAL A 125 -2.11 -0.25 22.11
N LEU A 126 -2.34 -1.07 23.14
CA LEU A 126 -2.51 -0.62 24.51
C LEU A 126 -1.18 -0.10 25.09
N SER A 127 -1.07 1.22 25.19
CA SER A 127 0.18 1.88 25.62
C SER A 127 0.25 2.13 27.14
N TRP A 128 -0.89 2.11 27.83
CA TRP A 128 -1.01 2.18 29.28
C TRP A 128 -2.39 1.69 29.75
N ASP A 129 -2.52 1.35 31.02
CA ASP A 129 -3.79 0.97 31.66
C ASP A 129 -4.22 1.91 32.80
N ASP A 130 -3.45 2.97 33.04
CA ASP A 130 -3.76 3.96 34.07
C ASP A 130 -5.14 4.60 33.86
N ASN A 131 -5.88 4.83 34.96
CA ASN A 131 -7.13 5.57 34.92
C ASN A 131 -6.85 7.07 35.05
N VAL A 132 -6.91 7.78 33.93
CA VAL A 132 -6.68 9.22 33.84
C VAL A 132 -8.02 9.93 33.72
N GLU A 133 -8.22 10.97 34.51
CA GLU A 133 -9.40 11.83 34.40
C GLU A 133 -9.34 12.62 33.09
N ILE A 134 -10.42 12.57 32.30
CA ILE A 134 -10.54 13.26 31.01
C ILE A 134 -11.49 14.44 31.17
N THR A 135 -11.00 15.62 30.81
CA THR A 135 -11.71 16.89 30.86
C THR A 135 -11.56 17.59 29.52
N LEU A 136 -12.42 17.23 28.56
CA LEU A 136 -12.33 17.71 27.17
C LEU A 136 -12.23 19.24 27.08
N GLY A 137 -11.33 19.71 26.21
CA GLY A 137 -11.07 21.13 25.97
C GLY A 137 -10.23 21.82 27.04
N VAL A 138 -9.84 21.12 28.12
CA VAL A 138 -8.99 21.67 29.19
C VAL A 138 -7.67 20.91 29.27
N PRO A 139 -6.59 21.42 28.64
CA PRO A 139 -5.28 20.79 28.74
C PRO A 139 -4.80 20.72 30.19
N THR A 140 -4.11 19.64 30.54
CA THR A 140 -3.51 19.43 31.86
C THR A 140 -2.10 18.87 31.69
N ASP A 141 -1.24 19.04 32.70
CA ASP A 141 0.11 18.43 32.66
C ASP A 141 0.03 16.91 32.53
N VAL A 142 -1.00 16.30 33.12
CA VAL A 142 -1.24 14.86 33.02
C VAL A 142 -1.65 14.48 31.59
N SER A 143 -2.63 15.16 30.98
CA SER A 143 -3.05 14.85 29.60
C SER A 143 -1.90 14.96 28.60
N GLY A 144 -1.04 15.97 28.75
CA GLY A 144 0.17 16.13 27.94
C GLY A 144 1.22 15.05 28.19
N ALA A 145 1.41 14.62 29.44
CA ALA A 145 2.34 13.54 29.76
C ALA A 145 1.93 12.20 29.13
N TYR A 146 0.64 11.90 29.04
CA TYR A 146 0.16 10.70 28.35
C TYR A 146 0.19 10.82 26.82
N ALA A 147 0.04 12.04 26.27
CA ALA A 147 0.33 12.29 24.86
C ALA A 147 1.79 11.91 24.52
N LEU A 148 2.72 12.27 25.41
CA LEU A 148 4.12 11.89 25.25
C LEU A 148 4.33 10.37 25.34
N LYS A 149 3.66 9.67 26.27
CA LYS A 149 3.69 8.19 26.33
C LYS A 149 3.26 7.55 25.01
N SER A 150 2.22 8.09 24.37
CA SER A 150 1.74 7.63 23.06
C SER A 150 2.80 7.84 21.96
N ILE A 151 3.47 9.00 21.95
CA ILE A 151 4.57 9.30 21.03
C ILE A 151 5.75 8.37 21.27
N ASP A 152 6.15 8.16 22.52
CA ASP A 152 7.27 7.27 22.88
C ASP A 152 7.00 5.83 22.41
N ALA A 153 5.78 5.33 22.59
CA ALA A 153 5.38 4.01 22.09
C ALA A 153 5.49 3.91 20.55
N ALA A 154 5.04 4.94 19.82
CA ALA A 154 5.17 5.00 18.37
C ALA A 154 6.64 5.07 17.92
N ILE A 155 7.48 5.83 18.63
CA ILE A 155 8.92 5.92 18.36
C ILE A 155 9.59 4.55 18.54
N GLU A 156 9.29 3.83 19.61
CA GLU A 156 9.87 2.51 19.84
C GLU A 156 9.42 1.50 18.77
N ALA A 157 8.15 1.56 18.34
CA ALA A 157 7.67 0.78 17.20
C ALA A 157 8.41 1.13 15.89
N ALA A 158 8.63 2.43 15.62
CA ALA A 158 9.33 2.88 14.42
C ALA A 158 10.79 2.42 14.42
N LYS A 159 11.51 2.60 15.54
CA LYS A 159 12.90 2.11 15.69
C LYS A 159 12.99 0.59 15.55
N GLY A 160 11.96 -0.12 15.99
CA GLY A 160 11.84 -1.58 15.83
C GLY A 160 11.48 -2.04 14.42
N GLY A 161 11.25 -1.11 13.47
CA GLY A 161 10.82 -1.43 12.11
C GLY A 161 9.41 -2.04 12.05
N LYS A 162 8.58 -1.79 13.07
CA LYS A 162 7.22 -2.33 13.18
C LYS A 162 6.17 -1.42 12.55
N ILE A 163 6.50 -0.13 12.40
CA ILE A 163 5.74 0.84 11.63
C ILE A 163 6.64 1.49 10.59
N HIS A 164 6.06 1.92 9.47
CA HIS A 164 6.76 2.51 8.33
C HIS A 164 6.69 4.04 8.30
N ALA A 165 5.72 4.64 9.00
CA ALA A 165 5.59 6.07 9.21
C ALA A 165 4.93 6.38 10.55
#